data_AF-A0A1B9MEY7-F1
#
_entry.id   AF-A0A1B9MEY7-F1
#
_cell.length_a   1.000
_cell.length_b   1.000
_cell.length_c   1.000
_cell.angle_alpha   90.00
_cell.angle_beta   90.00
_cell.angle_gamma   90.00
#
_symmetry.space_group_name_H-M   'P 1'
#
loop_
_entity.id
_entity.type
_entity.pdbx_description
1 polymer ?
#
loop_
_entity_poly.entity_id
_entity_poly.type
_entity_poly.pdbx_seq_one_letter_code
_entity_poly.pdbx_strand_id
1 'polypeptide(L)'
;MKFLETIFLLILVAIIMAAGNTVGYKIDFMQSIEALSILVAISIVGYIISKIPLCNKLPVILWVSVVAAAASSPIFPFHEQIVSITDKVSLLAVCTPVLAYAGLAIGKDLALFKNISWRIIPVSLAVFSGTFIFAAIIAQITLHWEGVI
;
A
#
# COMPACT_ATOMS: atom_id res chain seq x y z
N MET A 1 1.66 18.63 -8.18
CA MET A 1 2.61 17.57 -8.58
C MET A 1 2.53 17.45 -10.08
N LYS A 2 3.64 17.69 -10.77
CA LYS A 2 3.73 17.46 -12.21
C LYS A 2 3.53 15.97 -12.41
N PHE A 3 2.64 15.57 -13.31
CA PHE A 3 2.27 14.18 -13.59
C PHE A 3 3.50 13.24 -13.71
N LEU A 4 4.59 13.78 -14.28
CA LEU A 4 5.90 13.14 -14.41
C LEU A 4 6.56 12.78 -13.07
N GLU A 5 6.45 13.62 -12.04
CA GLU A 5 7.02 13.39 -10.71
C GLU A 5 6.34 12.20 -10.03
N THR A 6 5.01 12.07 -10.18
CA THR A 6 4.25 10.95 -9.62
C THR A 6 4.64 9.63 -10.28
N ILE A 7 4.77 9.60 -11.61
CA ILE A 7 5.21 8.40 -12.34
C ILE A 7 6.64 8.03 -11.94
N PHE A 8 7.54 9.01 -11.88
CA PHE A 8 8.92 8.78 -11.46
C PHE A 8 9.00 8.20 -10.05
N LEU A 9 8.21 8.74 -9.11
CA LEU A 9 8.12 8.20 -7.75
C LEU A 9 7.57 6.78 -7.70
N LEU A 10 6.53 6.46 -8.48
CA LEU A 10 5.99 5.10 -8.55
C LEU A 10 7.04 4.09 -9.03
N ILE A 11 7.81 4.45 -10.06
CA ILE A 11 8.88 3.60 -10.59
C ILE A 11 10.01 3.45 -9.56
N LEU A 12 10.43 4.54 -8.94
CA LEU A 12 11.48 4.51 -7.91
C LEU A 12 11.08 3.59 -6.75
N VAL A 13 9.85 3.74 -6.26
CA VAL A 13 9.33 2.92 -5.16
C VAL A 13 9.22 1.45 -5.58
N ALA A 14 8.81 1.16 -6.82
CA ALA A 14 8.80 -0.21 -7.36
C ALA A 14 10.19 -0.83 -7.39
N ILE A 15 11.25 -0.09 -7.76
CA ILE A 15 12.62 -0.60 -7.74
C ILE A 15 13.08 -0.91 -6.31
N ILE A 16 12.76 -0.04 -5.35
CA ILE A 16 13.07 -0.25 -3.93
C ILE A 16 12.32 -1.48 -3.40
N MET A 17 11.04 -1.65 -3.75
CA MET A 17 10.25 -2.82 -3.39
C MET A 17 10.81 -4.11 -4.01
N ALA A 18 11.25 -4.06 -5.27
CA ALA A 18 11.86 -5.21 -5.93
C ALA A 18 13.13 -5.65 -5.20
N ALA A 19 14.02 -4.71 -4.86
CA ALA A 19 15.21 -4.98 -4.07
C ALA A 19 14.88 -5.50 -2.65
N GLY A 20 13.85 -4.94 -2.00
CA GLY A 20 13.38 -5.40 -0.70
C GLY A 20 12.84 -6.84 -0.74
N ASN A 21 12.12 -7.20 -1.80
CA ASN A 21 11.53 -8.52 -1.97
C ASN A 21 12.61 -9.60 -2.20
N THR A 22 13.67 -9.28 -2.94
CA THR A 22 14.77 -10.23 -3.18
C THR A 22 15.68 -10.41 -1.97
N VAL A 23 16.06 -9.31 -1.32
CA VAL A 23 16.96 -9.34 -0.16
C VAL A 23 16.25 -9.91 1.06
N GLY A 24 15.00 -9.52 1.30
CA GLY A 24 14.23 -9.91 2.49
C GLY A 24 13.57 -11.28 2.39
N TYR A 25 13.04 -11.64 1.22
CA TYR A 25 12.16 -12.82 1.06
C TYR A 25 12.68 -13.86 0.07
N LYS A 26 13.89 -13.67 -0.49
CA LYS A 26 14.55 -14.58 -1.44
C LYS A 26 13.68 -14.94 -2.66
N ILE A 27 12.80 -14.03 -3.06
CA ILE A 27 12.01 -14.16 -4.28
C ILE A 27 12.88 -13.70 -5.45
N ASP A 28 12.75 -14.31 -6.62
CA ASP A 28 13.50 -13.90 -7.81
C ASP A 28 13.25 -12.43 -8.17
N PHE A 29 14.33 -11.70 -8.50
CA PHE A 29 14.26 -10.28 -8.88
C PHE A 29 13.37 -10.06 -10.11
N MET A 30 13.50 -10.96 -11.09
CA MET A 30 12.74 -10.87 -12.34
C MET A 30 11.24 -11.05 -12.10
N GLN A 31 10.86 -12.02 -11.26
CA GLN A 31 9.47 -12.26 -10.91
C GLN A 31 8.89 -11.11 -10.07
N SER A 32 9.70 -10.53 -9.18
CA SER A 32 9.30 -9.36 -8.38
C SER A 32 9.05 -8.14 -9.26
N ILE A 33 9.91 -7.89 -10.25
CA ILE A 33 9.74 -6.79 -11.20
C ILE A 33 8.47 -6.95 -12.02
N GLU A 34 8.17 -8.16 -12.50
CA GLU A 34 6.96 -8.43 -13.28
C GLU A 34 5.71 -8.06 -12.47
N ALA A 35 5.63 -8.53 -11.23
CA ALA A 35 4.53 -8.24 -10.33
C ALA A 35 4.42 -6.75 -9.96
N LEU A 36 5.54 -6.11 -9.66
CA LEU A 36 5.58 -4.69 -9.32
C LEU A 36 5.23 -3.80 -10.53
N SER A 37 5.56 -4.23 -11.75
CA SER A 37 5.16 -3.55 -12.97
C SER A 37 3.63 -3.52 -13.13
N ILE A 38 2.96 -4.64 -12.86
CA ILE A 38 1.49 -4.74 -12.88
C ILE A 38 0.89 -3.83 -11.79
N LEU A 39 1.44 -3.84 -10.57
CA LEU A 39 0.98 -2.98 -9.48
C LEU A 39 1.17 -1.47 -9.80
N VAL A 40 2.27 -1.10 -10.45
CA VAL A 40 2.51 0.27 -10.93
C VAL A 40 1.49 0.64 -12.00
N ALA A 41 1.19 -0.24 -12.95
CA ALA A 41 0.20 0.01 -13.98
C ALA A 41 -1.20 0.25 -13.37
N ILE A 42 -1.63 -0.59 -12.42
CA ILE A 42 -2.88 -0.42 -11.66
C ILE A 42 -2.89 0.93 -10.93
N SER A 43 -1.77 1.29 -10.30
CA SER A 43 -1.64 2.56 -9.57
C SER A 43 -1.73 3.78 -10.48
N ILE A 44 -1.14 3.71 -11.69
CA ILE A 44 -1.23 4.78 -12.70
C ILE A 44 -2.67 4.93 -13.18
N VAL A 45 -3.37 3.82 -13.45
CA VAL A 45 -4.78 3.85 -13.87
C VAL A 45 -5.66 4.48 -12.77
N GLY A 46 -5.50 4.06 -11.51
CA GLY A 46 -6.20 4.65 -10.37
C GLY A 46 -5.89 6.13 -10.17
N TYR A 47 -4.63 6.53 -10.39
CA TYR A 47 -4.22 7.94 -10.34
C TYR A 47 -4.88 8.79 -11.44
N ILE A 48 -4.93 8.29 -12.68
CA ILE A 48 -5.57 8.98 -13.81
C ILE A 48 -7.07 9.14 -13.55
N ILE A 49 -7.73 8.10 -13.03
CA ILE A 49 -9.15 8.15 -12.66
C ILE A 49 -9.39 9.20 -11.56
N SER A 50 -8.50 9.29 -10.57
CA SER A 50 -8.60 10.31 -9.53
C SER A 50 -8.48 11.74 -10.07
N LYS A 51 -7.89 11.95 -11.26
CA LYS A 51 -7.77 13.26 -11.91
C LYS A 51 -9.01 13.67 -12.71
N ILE A 52 -10.00 12.80 -12.86
CA ILE A 52 -11.27 13.12 -13.53
C ILE A 52 -12.01 14.18 -12.69
N PRO A 53 -12.58 15.23 -13.30
CA PRO A 53 -13.18 16.38 -12.59
C PRO A 53 -14.30 16.02 -11.61
N LEU A 54 -15.02 14.92 -11.85
CA LEU A 54 -16.07 14.41 -10.93
C LEU A 54 -15.48 13.67 -9.71
N CYS A 55 -14.29 13.07 -9.86
CA CYS A 55 -13.67 12.14 -8.92
C CYS A 55 -12.59 12.78 -8.02
N ASN A 56 -12.21 14.03 -8.33
CA ASN A 56 -11.12 14.76 -7.67
C ASN A 56 -11.43 15.20 -6.22
N LYS A 57 -12.66 14.97 -5.73
CA LYS A 57 -13.03 15.23 -4.31
C LYS A 57 -12.58 14.12 -3.37
N LEU A 58 -12.32 12.92 -3.89
CA LEU A 58 -11.93 11.76 -3.11
C LEU A 58 -10.41 11.59 -3.13
N PRO A 59 -9.82 11.04 -2.05
CA PRO A 59 -8.39 10.83 -2.00
C PRO A 59 -7.96 9.79 -3.05
N VAL A 60 -6.82 10.04 -3.69
CA VAL A 60 -6.26 9.18 -4.77
C VAL A 60 -6.18 7.71 -4.37
N ILE A 61 -5.81 7.45 -3.10
CA ILE A 61 -5.69 6.09 -2.55
C ILE A 61 -6.97 5.27 -2.73
N LEU A 62 -8.15 5.92 -2.61
CA LEU A 62 -9.44 5.27 -2.72
C LEU A 62 -9.65 4.75 -4.15
N TRP A 63 -9.32 5.57 -5.15
CA TRP A 63 -9.41 5.17 -6.56
C TRP A 63 -8.43 4.06 -6.91
N VAL A 64 -7.20 4.12 -6.38
CA VAL A 64 -6.21 3.04 -6.58
C VAL A 64 -6.72 1.73 -5.96
N SER A 65 -7.28 1.76 -4.74
CA SER A 65 -7.87 0.57 -4.10
C SER A 65 -9.06 0.00 -4.87
N VAL A 66 -9.94 0.85 -5.41
CA VAL A 66 -11.09 0.41 -6.22
C VAL A 66 -10.63 -0.25 -7.52
N VAL A 67 -9.66 0.33 -8.21
CA VAL A 67 -9.10 -0.25 -9.45
C VAL A 67 -8.40 -1.57 -9.16
N ALA A 68 -7.63 -1.65 -8.07
CA ALA A 68 -6.99 -2.89 -7.64
C ALA A 68 -8.04 -3.97 -7.34
N ALA A 69 -9.09 -3.66 -6.58
CA ALA A 69 -10.18 -4.58 -6.28
C ALA A 69 -10.92 -5.04 -7.55
N ALA A 70 -11.16 -4.12 -8.50
CA ALA A 70 -11.76 -4.45 -9.78
C ALA A 70 -10.87 -5.38 -10.63
N ALA A 71 -9.55 -5.16 -10.63
CA ALA A 71 -8.59 -5.99 -11.35
C ALA A 71 -8.42 -7.39 -10.73
N SER A 72 -8.55 -7.50 -9.41
CA SER A 72 -8.51 -8.78 -8.68
C SER A 72 -9.85 -9.52 -8.66
N SER A 73 -10.94 -8.89 -9.08
CA SER A 73 -12.28 -9.50 -9.11
C SER A 73 -12.38 -10.58 -10.19
N PRO A 74 -13.14 -11.67 -9.96
CA PRO A 74 -13.40 -12.70 -10.98
C PRO A 74 -14.12 -12.18 -12.23
N ILE A 75 -14.65 -10.96 -12.16
CA ILE A 75 -15.27 -10.25 -13.29
C ILE A 75 -14.23 -9.88 -14.37
N PHE A 76 -12.94 -9.78 -14.01
CA PHE A 76 -11.89 -9.39 -14.93
C PHE A 76 -11.27 -10.62 -15.63
N PRO A 77 -11.10 -10.62 -16.97
CA PRO A 77 -10.67 -11.81 -17.72
C PRO A 77 -9.25 -12.28 -17.39
N PHE A 78 -8.38 -11.40 -16.88
CA PHE A 78 -7.01 -11.74 -16.50
C PHE A 78 -6.78 -11.79 -14.97
N HIS A 79 -7.84 -11.91 -14.17
CA HIS A 79 -7.75 -11.83 -12.71
C HIS A 79 -6.82 -12.91 -12.11
N GLU A 80 -6.90 -14.16 -12.58
CA GLU A 80 -6.09 -15.27 -12.05
C GLU A 80 -4.59 -15.05 -12.28
N GLN A 81 -4.22 -14.53 -13.46
CA GLN A 81 -2.83 -14.17 -13.77
C GLN A 81 -2.37 -12.99 -12.93
N ILE A 82 -3.19 -11.94 -12.78
CA ILE A 82 -2.83 -10.77 -11.96
C ILE A 82 -2.61 -11.16 -10.50
N VAL A 83 -3.51 -11.96 -9.94
CA VAL A 83 -3.44 -12.40 -8.54
C VAL A 83 -2.23 -13.31 -8.33
N SER A 84 -2.02 -14.32 -9.18
CA SER A 84 -0.89 -15.26 -9.04
C SER A 84 0.48 -14.59 -9.22
N ILE A 85 0.58 -13.58 -10.08
CA ILE A 85 1.83 -12.83 -10.26
C ILE A 85 2.04 -11.87 -9.06
N THR A 86 0.98 -11.20 -8.60
CA THR A 86 1.06 -10.25 -7.48
C THR A 86 1.36 -10.93 -6.14
N ASP A 87 0.91 -12.17 -5.94
CA ASP A 87 1.18 -12.96 -4.74
C ASP A 87 2.68 -13.22 -4.51
N LYS A 88 3.50 -13.08 -5.56
CA LYS A 88 4.96 -13.16 -5.47
C LYS A 88 5.60 -11.92 -4.83
N VAL A 89 4.83 -10.88 -4.50
CA VAL A 89 5.32 -9.69 -3.79
C VAL A 89 4.92 -9.78 -2.34
N SER A 90 5.92 -9.86 -1.46
CA SER A 90 5.65 -9.84 -0.02
C SER A 90 5.14 -8.48 0.41
N LEU A 91 4.04 -8.45 1.18
CA LEU A 91 3.49 -7.20 1.74
C LEU A 91 4.52 -6.41 2.55
N LEU A 92 5.45 -7.09 3.20
CA LEU A 92 6.51 -6.47 3.99
C LEU A 92 7.56 -5.73 3.13
N ALA A 93 7.76 -6.15 1.87
CA ALA A 93 8.60 -5.42 0.93
C ALA A 93 8.01 -4.04 0.56
N VAL A 94 6.67 -3.93 0.58
CA VAL A 94 5.96 -2.65 0.39
C VAL A 94 6.17 -1.72 1.59
N CYS A 95 6.31 -2.26 2.80
CA CYS A 95 6.59 -1.47 4.00
C CYS A 95 7.97 -0.79 3.97
N THR A 96 8.95 -1.33 3.26
CA THR A 96 10.33 -0.81 3.20
C THR A 96 10.42 0.66 2.75
N PRO A 97 9.90 1.05 1.55
CA PRO A 97 9.91 2.45 1.14
C PRO A 97 9.05 3.34 2.06
N VAL A 98 7.91 2.83 2.56
CA VAL A 98 7.03 3.59 3.47
C VAL A 98 7.76 3.95 4.76
N LEU A 99 8.44 2.98 5.38
CA LEU A 99 9.23 3.17 6.59
C LEU A 99 10.44 4.08 6.34
N ALA A 100 11.10 3.97 5.18
CA ALA A 100 12.19 4.86 4.80
C ALA A 100 11.73 6.33 4.69
N TYR A 101 10.60 6.58 4.03
CA TYR A 101 10.03 7.93 3.96
C TYR A 101 9.52 8.44 5.31
N ALA A 102 8.92 7.57 6.12
CA ALA A 102 8.51 7.91 7.47
C ALA A 102 9.72 8.30 8.34
N GLY A 103 10.80 7.53 8.29
CA GLY A 103 12.05 7.84 8.99
C GLY A 103 12.67 9.17 8.53
N LEU A 104 12.69 9.42 7.22
CA LEU A 104 13.15 10.69 6.65
C LEU A 104 12.29 11.87 7.12
N ALA A 105 10.97 11.71 7.14
CA ALA A 105 10.03 12.73 7.60
C ALA A 105 10.23 13.06 9.09
N ILE A 106 10.43 12.04 9.93
CA ILE A 106 10.74 12.22 11.35
C ILE A 106 12.08 12.95 11.52
N GLY A 107 13.09 12.60 10.72
CA GLY A 107 14.40 13.26 10.71
C GLY A 107 14.34 14.76 10.37
N LYS A 108 13.42 15.15 9.49
CA LYS A 108 13.17 16.57 9.15
C LYS A 108 12.52 17.34 10.29
N ASP A 109 11.59 16.72 11.02
CA ASP A 109 10.79 17.37 12.06
C ASP A 109 11.22 16.97 13.50
N LEU A 110 12.51 16.72 13.71
CA LEU A 110 13.08 16.30 15.01
C LEU A 110 12.77 17.26 16.16
N ALA A 111 12.71 18.56 15.89
CA ALA A 111 12.40 19.57 16.91
C ALA A 111 10.97 19.42 17.45
N LEU A 112 9.99 19.08 16.60
CA LEU A 112 8.62 18.79 17.03
C LEU A 112 8.55 17.46 17.78
N PHE A 113 9.28 16.44 17.33
CA PHE A 113 9.39 15.16 18.03
C PHE A 113 9.93 15.32 19.45
N LYS A 114 10.93 16.19 19.66
CA LYS A 114 11.48 16.49 21.00
C LYS A 114 10.43 17.06 21.96
N ASN A 115 9.48 17.86 21.46
CA ASN A 115 8.41 18.41 22.30
C ASN A 115 7.39 17.35 22.74
N ILE A 116 7.22 16.29 21.96
CA ILE A 116 6.25 15.21 22.23
C ILE A 116 6.93 13.99 22.90
N SER A 117 8.26 13.85 22.77
CA SER A 117 9.19 12.87 23.35
C SER A 117 8.55 11.57 23.86
N TRP A 118 8.18 11.50 25.13
CA TRP A 118 7.73 10.24 25.73
C TRP A 118 6.24 9.97 25.50
N ARG A 119 5.43 11.00 25.20
CA ARG A 119 3.97 10.88 25.03
C ARG A 119 3.60 10.14 23.74
N ILE A 120 4.51 10.09 22.77
CA ILE A 120 4.30 9.37 21.50
C ILE A 120 4.10 7.88 21.74
N ILE A 121 4.83 7.28 22.68
CA ILE A 121 4.81 5.82 22.92
C ILE A 121 3.42 5.35 23.37
N PRO A 122 2.84 5.86 24.49
CA PRO A 122 1.53 5.41 24.94
C PRO A 122 0.41 5.79 23.95
N VAL A 123 0.51 6.96 23.28
CA VAL A 123 -0.48 7.38 22.28
C VAL A 123 -0.46 6.46 21.07
N SER A 124 0.73 6.11 20.56
CA SER A 124 0.85 5.21 19.40
C SER A 124 0.37 3.80 19.75
N LEU A 125 0.71 3.28 20.93
CA LEU A 125 0.21 1.99 21.42
C LEU A 125 -1.32 1.99 21.51
N ALA A 126 -1.92 3.05 22.06
CA ALA A 126 -3.37 3.17 22.15
C ALA A 126 -4.03 3.24 20.76
N VAL A 127 -3.47 4.00 19.82
CA VAL A 127 -3.98 4.13 18.45
C VAL A 127 -3.86 2.83 17.66
N PHE A 128 -2.70 2.16 17.69
CA PHE A 128 -2.51 0.88 17.01
C PHE A 128 -3.39 -0.21 17.61
N SER A 129 -3.46 -0.30 18.95
CA SER A 129 -4.32 -1.28 19.63
C SER A 129 -5.79 -1.01 19.33
N GLY A 130 -6.24 0.24 19.42
CA GLY A 130 -7.62 0.62 19.14
C GLY A 130 -8.02 0.30 17.70
N THR A 131 -7.17 0.65 16.72
CA THR A 131 -7.44 0.37 15.30
C THR A 131 -7.48 -1.13 15.02
N PHE A 132 -6.55 -1.90 15.60
CA PHE A 132 -6.50 -3.34 15.41
C PHE A 132 -7.69 -4.06 16.05
N ILE A 133 -8.01 -3.74 17.31
CA ILE A 133 -9.14 -4.35 18.03
C ILE A 133 -10.45 -4.06 17.30
N PHE A 134 -10.66 -2.81 16.87
CA PHE A 134 -11.88 -2.45 16.17
C PHE A 134 -11.99 -3.14 14.80
N ALA A 135 -10.89 -3.21 14.03
CA ALA A 135 -10.85 -3.96 12.78
C ALA A 135 -11.13 -5.45 13.00
N ALA A 136 -10.56 -6.05 14.05
CA ALA A 136 -10.78 -7.46 14.40
C ALA A 136 -12.24 -7.73 14.81
N ILE A 137 -12.87 -6.84 15.58
CA ILE A 137 -14.29 -6.96 15.93
C ILE A 137 -15.17 -6.93 14.68
N ILE A 138 -14.93 -5.99 13.76
CA ILE A 138 -15.67 -5.91 12.50
C ILE A 138 -15.47 -7.19 11.69
N ALA A 139 -14.21 -7.66 11.56
CA ALA A 139 -13.91 -8.89 10.84
C ALA A 139 -14.62 -10.11 11.45
N GLN A 140 -14.62 -10.23 12.79
CA GLN A 140 -15.30 -11.31 13.51
C GLN A 140 -16.82 -11.30 13.24
N ILE A 141 -17.45 -10.13 13.29
CA ILE A 141 -18.89 -9.99 13.04
C ILE A 141 -19.22 -10.37 11.59
N THR A 142 -18.46 -9.85 10.62
CA THR A 142 -18.70 -10.12 9.20
C THR A 142 -18.49 -11.59 8.85
N LEU A 143 -17.39 -12.19 9.30
CA LEU A 143 -17.09 -13.60 9.03
C LEU A 143 -18.09 -14.55 9.70
N HIS A 144 -18.60 -14.18 10.88
CA HIS A 144 -19.66 -14.94 11.55
C HIS A 144 -20.99 -14.87 10.78
N TRP A 145 -21.29 -13.70 10.20
CA TRP A 145 -22.48 -13.53 9.37
C TRP A 145 -22.38 -14.29 8.04
N GLU A 146 -21.18 -14.37 7.45
CA GLU A 146 -20.90 -15.19 6.26
C GLU A 146 -20.84 -16.70 6.57
N GLY A 147 -20.87 -17.10 7.85
CA GLY A 147 -20.87 -18.51 8.27
C GLY A 147 -19.52 -19.22 8.08
N VAL A 148 -18.44 -18.46 7.93
CA VAL A 148 -17.07 -19.00 7.79
C VAL A 148 -16.49 -19.43 9.15
N ILE A 149 -16.96 -18.81 10.24
CA ILE A 149 -16.63 -19.11 11.65
C ILE A 149 -17.86 -18.95 12.55
#